data_AF-A0A9X5CJK2-F1
#
_entry.id   AF-A0A9X5CJK2-F1
#
_cell.length_a   1.000
_cell.length_b   1.000
_cell.length_c   1.000
_cell.angle_alpha   90.00
_cell.angle_beta   90.00
_cell.angle_gamma   90.00
#
_symmetry.space_group_name_H-M   'P 1'
#
loop_
_entity.id
_entity.type
_entity.pdbx_description
1 polymer ?
#
loop_
_entity_poly.entity_id
_entity_poly.type
_entity_poly.pdbx_seq_one_letter_code
_entity_poly.pdbx_strand_id
1 'polypeptide(L)'
;MTPYYDSVAGLGRAREVFEGGWGDRLWLNVPGPFHGGETDTCRTGRVSAPRHVLYGGQYVTEYVYRRPRTPAETARLVEAAAHDPALGYGCDGDSHWTPVA
;
A
#
# COMPACT_ATOMS: atom_id res chain seq x y z
N MET A 1 24.10 -3.78 -9.33
CA MET A 1 23.12 -2.68 -9.23
C MET A 1 21.80 -3.22 -9.74
N THR A 2 20.78 -3.36 -8.89
CA THR A 2 19.46 -3.86 -9.34
C THR A 2 18.71 -2.69 -9.96
N PRO A 3 18.19 -2.82 -11.20
CA PRO A 3 17.40 -1.76 -11.81
C PRO A 3 16.15 -1.46 -10.97
N TYR A 4 15.68 -0.22 -11.05
CA TYR A 4 14.43 0.19 -10.42
C TYR A 4 13.28 -0.66 -10.97
N TYR A 5 12.44 -1.17 -10.07
CA TYR A 5 11.22 -1.88 -10.42
C TYR A 5 10.04 -0.93 -10.24
N ASP A 6 9.42 -0.54 -11.36
CA ASP A 6 8.17 0.21 -11.37
C ASP A 6 7.01 -0.73 -11.04
N SER A 7 6.55 -0.66 -9.80
CA SER A 7 5.45 -1.48 -9.30
C SER A 7 4.07 -1.03 -9.77
N VAL A 8 3.90 0.22 -10.18
CA VAL A 8 2.59 0.74 -10.61
C VAL A 8 2.34 0.53 -12.11
N ALA A 9 3.39 0.49 -12.93
CA ALA A 9 3.27 0.21 -14.37
C ALA A 9 2.58 -1.14 -14.67
N GLY A 10 2.73 -2.13 -13.80
CA GLY A 10 2.17 -3.48 -13.97
C GLY A 10 0.76 -3.72 -13.41
N LEU A 11 0.12 -2.71 -12.82
CA LEU A 11 -1.16 -2.92 -12.12
C LEU A 11 -2.35 -3.17 -13.06
N GLY A 12 -2.43 -2.47 -14.19
CA GLY A 12 -3.61 -2.54 -15.07
C GLY A 12 -4.91 -2.29 -14.28
N ARG A 13 -5.92 -3.17 -14.45
CA ARG A 13 -7.19 -3.10 -13.72
C ARG A 13 -7.06 -3.32 -12.21
N ALA A 14 -5.97 -3.94 -11.74
CA ALA A 14 -5.74 -4.10 -10.30
C ALA A 14 -5.53 -2.75 -9.60
N ARG A 15 -5.38 -1.64 -10.33
CA ARG A 15 -5.40 -0.30 -9.73
C ARG A 15 -6.74 0.03 -9.07
N GLU A 16 -7.84 -0.55 -9.54
CA GLU A 16 -9.21 -0.26 -9.08
C GLU A 16 -9.45 -0.68 -7.63
N VAL A 17 -8.66 -1.61 -7.07
CA VAL A 17 -8.82 -2.04 -5.66
C VAL A 17 -8.16 -1.07 -4.67
N PHE A 18 -7.42 -0.07 -5.15
CA PHE A 18 -6.76 0.92 -4.32
C PHE A 18 -7.59 2.20 -4.26
N GLU A 19 -8.56 2.24 -3.36
CA GLU A 19 -9.49 3.38 -3.20
C GLU A 19 -9.10 4.31 -2.04
N GLY A 20 -8.05 3.97 -1.28
CA GLY A 20 -7.60 4.70 -0.10
C GLY A 20 -7.12 6.12 -0.42
N GLY A 21 -7.61 7.08 0.36
CA GLY A 21 -7.25 8.49 0.22
C GLY A 21 -5.91 8.85 0.85
N TRP A 22 -5.12 9.66 0.16
CA TRP A 22 -3.83 10.16 0.65
C TRP A 22 -3.91 10.90 2.02
N GLY A 23 -5.02 11.62 2.24
CA GLY A 23 -5.27 12.35 3.49
C GLY A 23 -5.36 11.44 4.71
N ASP A 24 -5.79 10.20 4.49
CA ASP A 24 -6.06 9.21 5.54
C ASP A 24 -4.86 8.30 5.83
N ARG A 25 -3.77 8.45 5.04
CA ARG A 25 -2.58 7.59 5.17
C ARG A 25 -2.02 7.62 6.59
N LEU A 26 -1.55 6.48 7.06
CA LEU A 26 -0.76 6.45 8.28
C LEU A 26 0.64 7.01 8.02
N TRP A 27 1.15 7.88 8.90
CA TRP A 27 2.47 8.48 8.74
C TRP A 27 3.64 7.47 8.77
N LEU A 28 3.39 6.23 9.23
CA LEU A 28 4.36 5.13 9.31
C LEU A 28 4.66 4.45 7.97
N ASN A 29 3.91 4.75 6.90
CA ASN A 29 4.17 4.20 5.57
C ASN A 29 5.57 4.59 5.07
N VAL A 30 6.25 3.65 4.43
CA VAL A 30 7.50 3.95 3.71
C VAL A 30 7.15 4.70 2.42
N PRO A 31 7.81 5.84 2.11
CA PRO A 31 7.56 6.58 0.89
C PRO A 31 7.65 5.71 -0.37
N GLY A 32 6.64 5.83 -1.22
CA GLY A 32 6.43 5.04 -2.43
C GLY A 32 4.97 5.09 -2.91
N PRO A 33 4.62 4.33 -3.95
CA PRO A 33 3.27 4.41 -4.52
C PRO A 33 2.21 3.88 -3.54
N PHE A 34 2.49 2.77 -2.87
CA PHE A 34 1.54 2.11 -1.99
C PHE A 34 1.59 2.63 -0.56
N HIS A 35 0.41 2.82 0.03
CA HIS A 35 0.26 3.17 1.43
C HIS A 35 -1.04 2.60 1.98
N GLY A 36 -1.09 2.38 3.30
CA GLY A 36 -2.33 2.13 4.04
C GLY A 36 -2.75 3.36 4.83
N GLY A 37 -4.06 3.58 5.00
CA GLY A 37 -4.63 4.68 5.75
C GLY A 37 -5.64 4.21 6.80
N GLU A 38 -6.88 4.66 6.68
CA GLU A 38 -8.03 4.15 7.43
C GLU A 38 -8.45 2.75 6.91
N THR A 39 -7.52 1.79 6.97
CA THR A 39 -7.85 0.37 6.75
C THR A 39 -8.60 -0.17 7.96
N ASP A 40 -9.34 -1.27 7.80
CA ASP A 40 -9.93 -1.93 8.95
C ASP A 40 -8.89 -2.73 9.78
N THR A 41 -9.32 -3.26 10.92
CA THR A 41 -8.46 -4.08 11.80
C THR A 41 -8.70 -5.59 11.69
N CYS A 42 -9.41 -6.05 10.66
CA CYS A 42 -9.53 -7.49 10.37
C CYS A 42 -8.17 -8.11 10.04
N ARG A 43 -7.09 -7.30 9.93
CA ARG A 43 -5.69 -7.73 9.90
C ARG A 43 -5.40 -8.60 8.67
N THR A 44 -6.15 -8.39 7.59
CA THR A 44 -6.13 -9.21 6.38
C THR A 44 -4.92 -8.90 5.50
N GLY A 45 -4.44 -7.65 5.48
CA GLY A 45 -3.35 -7.27 4.58
C GLY A 45 -2.04 -7.98 4.89
N ARG A 46 -1.78 -8.32 6.16
CA ARG A 46 -0.60 -9.09 6.54
C ARG A 46 -0.74 -10.60 6.28
N VAL A 47 -1.95 -11.11 6.11
CA VAL A 47 -2.19 -12.49 5.65
C VAL A 47 -1.74 -12.62 4.19
N SER A 48 -2.10 -11.65 3.34
CA SER A 48 -1.74 -11.64 1.92
C SER A 48 -0.30 -11.18 1.67
N ALA A 49 0.14 -10.11 2.35
CA ALA A 49 1.42 -9.44 2.14
C ALA A 49 2.26 -9.28 3.44
N PRO A 50 2.62 -10.38 4.14
CA PRO A 50 3.30 -10.33 5.45
C PRO A 50 4.66 -9.65 5.46
N ARG A 51 5.29 -9.51 4.28
CA ARG A 51 6.61 -8.87 4.10
C ARG A 51 6.53 -7.38 3.77
N HIS A 52 5.32 -6.85 3.60
CA HIS A 52 5.06 -5.48 3.15
C HIS A 52 4.12 -4.72 4.09
N VAL A 53 3.26 -5.43 4.83
CA VAL A 53 2.25 -4.85 5.72
C VAL A 53 2.62 -5.07 7.20
N LEU A 54 2.46 -4.02 8.00
CA LEU A 54 2.49 -4.05 9.46
C LEU A 54 1.28 -3.31 10.02
N TYR A 55 1.08 -3.42 11.33
CA TYR A 55 0.02 -2.73 12.06
C TYR A 55 0.59 -1.63 12.93
N GLY A 56 -0.05 -0.48 12.99
CA GLY A 56 0.43 0.64 13.79
C GLY A 56 -0.61 1.74 13.98
N GLY A 57 -0.16 2.86 14.51
CA GLY A 57 -1.05 4.00 14.79
C GLY A 57 -2.01 3.76 15.96
N GLN A 58 -2.89 4.73 16.18
CA GLN A 58 -3.83 4.73 17.31
C GLN A 58 -4.85 3.59 17.22
N TYR A 59 -5.26 3.22 16.01
CA TYR A 59 -6.31 2.25 15.75
C TYR A 59 -5.79 0.90 15.25
N VAL A 60 -4.47 0.66 15.31
CA VAL A 60 -3.85 -0.60 14.83
C VAL A 60 -4.18 -0.83 13.33
N THR A 61 -4.17 0.25 12.55
CA THR A 61 -4.40 0.20 11.10
C THR A 61 -3.19 -0.37 10.38
N GLU A 62 -3.43 -0.83 9.16
CA GLU A 62 -2.43 -1.43 8.32
C GLU A 62 -1.63 -0.36 7.58
N TYR A 63 -0.33 -0.59 7.43
CA TYR A 63 0.54 0.31 6.67
C TYR A 63 1.63 -0.45 5.92
N VAL A 64 2.06 0.11 4.79
CA VAL A 64 3.10 -0.44 3.93
C VAL A 64 4.46 -0.02 4.46
N TYR A 65 5.11 -0.92 5.20
CA TYR A 65 6.44 -0.67 5.79
C TYR A 65 7.61 -1.06 4.87
N ARG A 66 7.31 -1.70 3.74
CA ARG A 66 8.33 -2.12 2.76
C ARG A 66 7.77 -2.15 1.35
N ARG A 67 8.48 -1.52 0.42
CA ARG A 67 8.11 -1.51 -1.00
C ARG A 67 8.25 -2.89 -1.68
N PRO A 68 7.34 -3.25 -2.60
CA PRO A 68 7.52 -4.42 -3.46
C PRO A 68 8.65 -4.17 -4.47
N ARG A 69 9.37 -5.24 -4.83
CA ARG A 69 10.51 -5.21 -5.77
C ARG A 69 10.34 -6.18 -6.94
N THR A 70 9.22 -6.89 -6.98
CA THR A 70 8.90 -7.86 -8.04
C THR A 70 7.39 -7.86 -8.32
N PRO A 71 6.95 -8.31 -9.50
CA PRO A 71 5.53 -8.47 -9.81
C PRO A 71 4.78 -9.35 -8.80
N ALA A 72 5.42 -10.41 -8.30
CA ALA A 72 4.83 -11.29 -7.31
C ALA A 72 4.60 -10.57 -5.97
N GLU A 73 5.55 -9.74 -5.53
CA GLU A 73 5.40 -8.90 -4.33
C GLU A 73 4.30 -7.85 -4.52
N THR A 74 4.20 -7.22 -5.70
CA THR A 74 3.12 -6.28 -6.03
C THR A 74 1.75 -6.96 -5.99
N ALA A 75 1.63 -8.17 -6.57
CA ALA A 75 0.39 -8.93 -6.55
C ALA A 75 -0.09 -9.25 -5.13
N ARG A 76 0.82 -9.46 -4.18
CA ARG A 76 0.44 -9.63 -2.76
C ARG A 76 -0.13 -8.37 -2.14
N LEU A 77 0.39 -7.19 -2.50
CA LEU A 77 -0.19 -5.92 -2.04
C LEU A 77 -1.55 -5.63 -2.69
N VAL A 78 -1.75 -5.99 -3.96
CA VAL A 78 -3.08 -5.97 -4.60
C VAL A 78 -4.05 -6.87 -3.84
N GLU A 79 -3.63 -8.08 -3.51
CA GLU A 79 -4.45 -9.02 -2.75
C GLU A 79 -4.78 -8.47 -1.35
N ALA A 80 -3.82 -7.83 -0.67
CA ALA A 80 -4.06 -7.16 0.61
C ALA A 80 -5.12 -6.07 0.50
N ALA A 81 -5.01 -5.17 -0.49
CA ALA A 81 -5.98 -4.11 -0.74
C ALA A 81 -7.38 -4.67 -1.09
N ALA A 82 -7.45 -5.71 -1.92
CA ALA A 82 -8.72 -6.33 -2.30
C ALA A 82 -9.44 -7.04 -1.13
N HIS A 83 -8.72 -7.38 -0.05
CA HIS A 83 -9.27 -7.99 1.16
C HIS A 83 -9.41 -6.99 2.32
N ASP A 84 -9.23 -5.69 2.09
CA ASP A 84 -9.51 -4.64 3.08
C ASP A 84 -10.96 -4.17 2.94
N PRO A 85 -11.85 -4.49 3.88
CA PRO A 85 -13.26 -4.06 3.84
C PRO A 85 -13.45 -2.54 3.89
N ALA A 86 -12.47 -1.80 4.44
CA ALA A 86 -12.52 -0.34 4.48
C ALA A 86 -11.92 0.32 3.23
N LEU A 87 -11.32 -0.46 2.33
CA LEU A 87 -10.70 0.01 1.09
C LEU A 87 -9.65 1.12 1.33
N GLY A 88 -8.96 1.08 2.46
CA GLY A 88 -8.04 2.11 2.95
C GLY A 88 -6.63 2.05 2.34
N TYR A 89 -6.39 1.16 1.39
CA TYR A 89 -5.12 1.08 0.65
C TYR A 89 -5.12 2.02 -0.56
N GLY A 90 -4.10 2.87 -0.68
CA GLY A 90 -3.88 3.74 -1.83
C GLY A 90 -2.62 3.36 -2.63
N CYS A 91 -2.56 3.77 -3.90
CA CYS A 91 -1.42 3.50 -4.79
C CYS A 91 -0.87 4.76 -5.50
N ASP A 92 -1.29 5.96 -5.11
CA ASP A 92 -0.92 7.23 -5.73
C ASP A 92 0.17 8.01 -4.95
N GLY A 93 0.78 7.39 -3.94
CA GLY A 93 1.69 8.06 -3.00
C GLY A 93 2.88 8.77 -3.66
N ASP A 94 3.39 8.25 -4.78
CA ASP A 94 4.49 8.90 -5.54
C ASP A 94 4.12 10.30 -6.04
N SER A 95 2.82 10.62 -6.17
CA SER A 95 2.33 11.95 -6.54
C SER A 95 2.31 12.94 -5.36
N HIS A 96 2.51 12.45 -4.13
CA HIS A 96 2.25 13.22 -2.91
C HIS A 96 3.42 13.27 -1.92
N TRP A 97 4.30 12.27 -1.88
CA TRP A 97 5.43 12.25 -0.94
C TRP A 97 6.42 13.40 -1.17
N THR A 98 6.57 13.84 -2.42
CA THR A 98 7.45 14.94 -2.79
C THR A 98 6.63 16.21 -2.96
N PRO A 99 6.85 17.26 -2.14
CA PRO A 99 6.21 18.56 -2.37
C PRO A 99 6.58 19.09 -3.76
N VAL A 100 5.62 19.70 -4.45
CA VAL A 100 5.95 20.57 -5.60
C VAL A 100 6.75 21.76 -5.09
N ALA A 101 7.86 22.06 -5.79
CA ALA A 101 8.80 23.13 -5.46
C ALA A 101 8.17 24.53 -5.58
#